data_AF-A0A1X7ABG6-F1
#
_entry.id   AF-A0A1X7ABG6-F1
#
_cell.length_a   1.000
_cell.length_b   1.000
_cell.length_c   1.000
_cell.angle_alpha   90.00
_cell.angle_beta   90.00
_cell.angle_gamma   90.00
#
_symmetry.space_group_name_H-M   'P 1'
#
loop_
_entity.id
_entity.type
_entity.pdbx_description
1 polymer ?
#
loop_
_entity_poly.entity_id
_entity_poly.type
_entity_poly.pdbx_seq_one_letter_code
_entity_poly.pdbx_strand_id
1 'polypeptide(L)'
;MTRCNVRIEDQHFHEMHHALGNPWPDEIAGETYRNYFATDADSDTADRMRASSHWTNGSAKFGMIYFHVTDEGRRALLKFMRDHVAIPARYIVTYRHHNGSSVVAAKNRSAARYAAYQHADVDWPFMEFAANIRSITLYAPALTPA
;
A
#
# COMPACT_ATOMS: atom_id res chain seq x y z
N MET A 1 5.61 7.25 2.74
CA MET A 1 4.75 6.05 2.95
C MET A 1 5.16 5.01 1.93
N THR A 2 5.54 3.80 2.36
CA THR A 2 5.98 2.74 1.46
C THR A 2 4.76 2.06 0.84
N ARG A 3 4.66 2.04 -0.49
CA ARG A 3 3.50 1.47 -1.20
C ARG A 3 3.41 -0.04 -1.01
N CYS A 4 2.20 -0.57 -0.85
CA CYS A 4 1.92 -1.99 -0.90
C CYS A 4 1.89 -2.43 -2.38
N ASN A 5 2.98 -3.01 -2.88
CA ASN A 5 3.05 -3.47 -4.27
C ASN A 5 2.51 -4.90 -4.38
N VAL A 6 1.20 -5.00 -4.61
CA VAL A 6 0.46 -6.27 -4.76
C VAL A 6 -0.40 -6.24 -6.02
N ARG A 7 -0.68 -7.41 -6.57
CA ARG A 7 -1.58 -7.54 -7.72
C ARG A 7 -3.03 -7.64 -7.24
N ILE A 8 -3.89 -6.81 -7.79
CA ILE A 8 -5.35 -6.84 -7.58
C ILE A 8 -5.97 -7.00 -8.97
N GLU A 9 -6.59 -8.16 -9.22
CA GLU A 9 -7.16 -8.50 -10.54
C GLU A 9 -8.54 -7.87 -10.75
N ASP A 10 -9.31 -7.67 -9.68
CA ASP A 10 -10.59 -6.98 -9.75
C ASP A 10 -10.35 -5.49 -10.00
N GLN A 11 -10.82 -5.02 -11.15
CA GLN A 11 -10.56 -3.66 -11.60
C GLN A 11 -11.10 -2.60 -10.63
N HIS A 12 -12.28 -2.81 -10.04
CA HIS A 12 -12.89 -1.84 -9.13
C HIS A 12 -12.04 -1.68 -7.86
N PHE A 13 -11.56 -2.81 -7.31
CA PHE A 13 -10.66 -2.77 -6.15
C PHE A 13 -9.26 -2.26 -6.50
N HIS A 14 -8.76 -2.54 -7.70
CA HIS A 14 -7.50 -2.00 -8.18
C HIS A 14 -7.55 -0.47 -8.27
N GLU A 15 -8.63 0.08 -8.84
CA GLU A 15 -8.84 1.53 -8.97
C GLU A 15 -8.94 2.22 -7.61
N MET A 16 -9.65 1.62 -6.65
CA MET A 16 -9.71 2.13 -5.27
C MET A 16 -8.33 2.11 -4.59
N HIS A 17 -7.59 1.01 -4.70
CA HIS A 17 -6.24 0.90 -4.13
C HIS A 17 -5.30 1.96 -4.70
N HIS A 18 -5.35 2.16 -6.02
CA HIS A 18 -4.59 3.19 -6.72
C HIS A 18 -4.99 4.61 -6.33
N ALA A 19 -6.30 4.89 -6.20
CA ALA A 19 -6.79 6.20 -5.78
C ALA A 19 -6.30 6.60 -4.38
N LEU A 20 -6.15 5.61 -3.49
CA LEU A 20 -5.60 5.77 -2.14
C LEU A 20 -4.06 5.79 -2.09
N GLY A 21 -3.39 5.64 -3.23
CA GLY A 21 -1.93 5.66 -3.32
C GLY A 21 -1.25 4.35 -2.93
N ASN A 22 -1.94 3.22 -3.10
CA ASN A 22 -1.52 1.86 -2.80
C ASN A 22 -1.13 1.63 -1.32
N PRO A 23 -2.02 1.94 -0.35
CA PRO A 23 -1.74 1.74 1.07
C PRO A 23 -1.63 0.24 1.44
N TRP A 24 -0.99 -0.04 2.58
CA TRP A 24 -1.10 -1.35 3.24
C TRP A 24 -2.48 -1.52 3.90
N PRO A 25 -2.95 -2.75 4.15
CA PRO A 25 -4.29 -2.98 4.71
C PRO A 25 -4.61 -2.21 6.00
N ASP A 26 -3.64 -2.14 6.92
CA ASP A 26 -3.72 -1.40 8.18
C ASP A 26 -3.76 0.12 8.01
N GLU A 27 -3.43 0.63 6.82
CA GLU A 27 -3.39 2.06 6.50
C GLU A 27 -4.64 2.51 5.71
N ILE A 28 -5.43 1.59 5.15
CA ILE A 28 -6.59 1.89 4.29
C ILE A 28 -7.64 2.73 5.01
N ALA A 29 -7.82 2.52 6.32
CA ALA A 29 -8.81 3.28 7.11
C ALA A 29 -8.32 4.68 7.50
N GLY A 30 -7.01 4.94 7.38
CA GLY A 30 -6.41 6.21 7.78
C GLY A 30 -6.40 7.26 6.66
N GLU A 31 -5.88 8.44 7.02
CA GLU A 31 -5.56 9.46 6.04
C GLU A 31 -4.45 8.96 5.11
N THR A 32 -4.69 9.09 3.81
CA THR A 32 -3.77 8.70 2.76
C THR A 32 -3.26 9.96 2.07
N TYR A 33 -1.99 9.98 1.65
CA TYR A 33 -1.42 11.15 0.95
C TYR A 33 -2.13 11.50 -0.37
N ARG A 34 -2.94 10.57 -0.89
CA ARG A 34 -3.80 10.70 -2.06
C ARG A 34 -5.17 10.10 -1.73
N ASN A 35 -6.24 10.67 -2.28
CA ASN A 35 -7.54 10.03 -2.35
C ASN A 35 -8.28 10.57 -3.56
N TYR A 36 -7.87 10.22 -4.79
CA TYR A 36 -8.64 10.57 -5.98
C TYR A 36 -8.33 9.67 -7.18
N PHE A 37 -9.36 9.39 -7.97
CA PHE A 37 -9.26 8.81 -9.31
C PHE A 37 -9.82 9.82 -10.33
N ALA A 38 -9.05 10.10 -11.38
CA ALA A 38 -9.44 11.06 -12.42
C ALA A 38 -9.70 10.31 -13.72
N THR A 39 -10.83 10.60 -14.36
CA THR A 39 -11.22 10.03 -15.67
C THR A 39 -12.04 11.06 -16.45
N ASP A 40 -12.34 10.75 -17.71
CA ASP A 40 -13.23 11.58 -18.53
C ASP A 40 -14.69 11.47 -18.03
N ALA A 41 -15.42 12.59 -18.07
CA ALA A 41 -16.76 12.68 -17.49
C ALA A 41 -17.78 11.73 -18.14
N ASP A 42 -17.61 11.45 -19.44
CA ASP A 42 -18.51 10.64 -20.27
C ASP A 42 -17.93 9.25 -20.57
N SER A 43 -17.00 8.78 -19.72
CA SER A 43 -16.40 7.44 -19.85
C SER A 43 -17.21 6.36 -19.13
N ASP A 44 -17.17 5.14 -19.63
CA ASP A 44 -17.72 3.96 -18.95
C ASP A 44 -17.17 3.81 -17.51
N THR A 45 -15.92 4.21 -17.30
CA THR A 45 -15.29 4.26 -15.96
C THR A 45 -16.04 5.21 -15.03
N ALA A 46 -16.39 6.41 -15.49
CA ALA A 46 -17.11 7.39 -14.69
C ALA A 46 -18.51 6.87 -14.32
N ASP A 47 -19.21 6.23 -15.27
CA ASP A 47 -20.54 5.67 -15.03
C ASP A 47 -20.49 4.51 -14.02
N ARG A 48 -19.50 3.61 -14.14
CA ARG A 48 -19.27 2.55 -13.15
C ARG A 48 -18.97 3.11 -11.77
N MET A 49 -18.18 4.17 -11.67
CA MET A 49 -17.86 4.79 -10.38
C MET A 49 -19.10 5.44 -9.75
N ARG A 50 -19.90 6.19 -10.54
CA ARG A 50 -21.17 6.78 -10.07
C ARG A 50 -22.20 5.74 -9.62
N ALA A 51 -22.19 4.57 -10.23
CA ALA A 51 -23.10 3.48 -9.88
C ALA A 51 -22.76 2.77 -8.56
N SER A 52 -21.58 3.03 -7.97
CA SER A 52 -21.10 2.34 -6.77
C SER A 52 -21.08 3.26 -5.54
N SER A 53 -21.57 2.76 -4.40
CA SER A 53 -21.47 3.44 -3.09
C SER A 53 -20.02 3.59 -2.58
N HIS A 54 -19.06 2.93 -3.23
CA HIS A 54 -17.65 2.97 -2.84
C HIS A 54 -16.95 4.27 -3.27
N TRP A 55 -17.56 5.01 -4.21
CA TRP A 55 -17.05 6.28 -4.71
C TRP A 55 -18.02 7.41 -4.40
N THR A 56 -17.51 8.64 -4.33
CA THR A 56 -18.37 9.83 -4.37
C THR A 56 -19.02 9.98 -5.75
N ASN A 57 -20.01 10.87 -5.92
CA ASN A 57 -20.62 11.13 -7.23
C ASN A 57 -19.69 11.80 -8.26
N GLY A 58 -18.44 12.07 -7.88
CA GLY A 58 -17.47 12.77 -8.68
C GLY A 58 -17.61 14.29 -8.63
N SER A 59 -16.53 15.00 -8.88
CA SER A 59 -16.50 16.46 -9.02
C SER A 59 -15.73 16.85 -10.27
N ALA A 60 -16.30 17.74 -11.08
CA ALA A 60 -15.67 18.18 -12.33
C ALA A 60 -14.62 19.27 -12.06
N LYS A 61 -13.41 19.10 -12.60
CA LYS A 61 -12.33 20.08 -12.51
C LYS A 61 -11.36 19.90 -13.69
N PHE A 62 -10.85 20.99 -14.26
CA PHE A 62 -9.84 20.93 -15.32
C PHE A 62 -10.18 20.01 -16.52
N GLY A 63 -11.47 19.90 -16.88
CA GLY A 63 -11.92 19.04 -17.98
C GLY A 63 -12.01 17.54 -17.64
N MET A 64 -11.73 17.14 -16.39
CA MET A 64 -11.88 15.76 -15.91
C MET A 64 -12.91 15.68 -14.79
N ILE A 65 -13.35 14.47 -14.46
CA ILE A 65 -14.10 14.18 -13.24
C ILE A 65 -13.20 13.45 -12.24
N TYR A 66 -13.25 13.92 -10.99
CA TYR A 66 -12.47 13.37 -9.87
C TYR A 66 -13.40 12.66 -8.89
N PHE A 67 -13.16 11.36 -8.71
CA PHE A 67 -13.84 10.50 -7.75
C PHE A 67 -12.98 10.29 -6.50
N HIS A 68 -13.61 10.25 -5.33
CA HIS A 68 -12.94 9.98 -4.06
C HIS A 68 -13.51 8.70 -3.46
N VAL A 69 -12.67 7.88 -2.82
CA VAL A 69 -13.12 6.65 -2.16
C VAL A 69 -13.84 7.03 -0.88
N THR A 70 -15.06 6.50 -0.70
CA THR A 70 -15.87 6.70 0.51
C THR A 70 -15.39 5.81 1.67
N ASP A 71 -15.87 6.05 2.88
CA ASP A 71 -15.57 5.16 4.01
C ASP A 71 -16.10 3.74 3.78
N GLU A 72 -17.21 3.61 3.06
CA GLU A 72 -17.74 2.32 2.63
C GLU A 72 -16.79 1.62 1.64
N GLY A 73 -16.30 2.36 0.64
CA GLY A 73 -15.28 1.86 -0.29
C GLY A 73 -13.99 1.43 0.41
N ARG A 74 -13.53 2.18 1.42
CA ARG A 74 -12.36 1.81 2.25
C ARG A 74 -12.60 0.50 3.00
N ARG A 75 -13.77 0.32 3.62
CA ARG A 75 -14.13 -0.94 4.30
C ARG A 75 -14.22 -2.10 3.31
N ALA A 76 -14.83 -1.88 2.14
CA ALA A 76 -14.94 -2.89 1.09
C ALA A 76 -13.56 -3.31 0.57
N LEU A 77 -12.67 -2.34 0.30
CA LEU A 77 -11.31 -2.61 -0.14
C LEU A 77 -10.51 -3.38 0.92
N LEU A 78 -10.59 -2.97 2.19
CA LEU A 78 -9.92 -3.67 3.28
C LEU A 78 -10.38 -5.13 3.37
N LYS A 79 -11.69 -5.37 3.28
CA LYS A 79 -12.26 -6.72 3.26
C LYS A 79 -11.74 -7.51 2.06
N PHE A 80 -11.83 -6.95 0.85
CA PHE A 80 -11.36 -7.60 -0.37
C PHE A 80 -9.88 -7.98 -0.28
N MET A 81 -9.03 -7.07 0.20
CA MET A 81 -7.60 -7.33 0.33
C MET A 81 -7.29 -8.46 1.32
N ARG A 82 -8.04 -8.58 2.42
CA ARG A 82 -7.88 -9.68 3.38
C ARG A 82 -8.31 -11.02 2.81
N ASP A 83 -9.38 -11.02 2.02
CA ASP A 83 -10.03 -12.24 1.57
C ASP A 83 -9.44 -12.78 0.26
N HIS A 84 -8.87 -11.91 -0.58
CA HIS A 84 -8.50 -12.27 -1.96
C HIS A 84 -7.08 -11.91 -2.38
N VAL A 85 -6.33 -11.15 -1.57
CA VAL A 85 -4.99 -10.69 -1.95
C VAL A 85 -3.94 -11.30 -1.03
N ALA A 86 -2.92 -11.94 -1.62
CA ALA A 86 -1.75 -12.38 -0.89
C ALA A 86 -0.85 -11.17 -0.56
N ILE A 87 -0.62 -10.93 0.73
CA ILE A 87 0.14 -9.77 1.22
C ILE A 87 1.35 -10.28 2.00
N PRO A 88 2.58 -9.88 1.63
CA PRO A 88 3.77 -10.33 2.31
C PRO A 88 3.84 -9.81 3.76
N ALA A 89 4.55 -10.55 4.62
CA ALA A 89 4.86 -10.07 5.95
C ALA A 89 5.72 -8.79 5.89
N ARG A 90 5.59 -7.94 6.90
CA ARG A 90 6.43 -6.75 7.08
C ARG A 90 7.26 -6.86 8.35
N TYR A 91 8.47 -6.32 8.31
CA TYR A 91 9.42 -6.34 9.41
C TYR A 91 9.92 -4.93 9.71
N ILE A 92 10.05 -4.59 10.98
CA ILE A 92 10.80 -3.42 11.43
C ILE A 92 12.27 -3.81 11.55
N VAL A 93 13.13 -3.02 10.90
CA VAL A 93 14.59 -3.09 11.03
C VAL A 93 15.05 -1.88 11.81
N THR A 94 15.73 -2.11 12.94
CA THR A 94 16.35 -1.05 13.75
C THR A 94 17.86 -1.18 13.67
N TYR A 95 18.57 -0.06 13.78
CA TYR A 95 20.03 0.00 13.57
C TYR A 95 20.71 0.67 14.76
N ARG A 96 21.98 0.31 15.00
CA ARG A 96 22.69 0.56 16.27
C ARG A 96 23.03 2.03 16.54
N HIS A 97 23.43 2.76 15.50
CA HIS A 97 24.03 4.10 15.63
C HIS A 97 23.16 5.23 15.10
N HIS A 98 21.88 4.95 14.92
CA HIS A 98 20.88 5.94 14.52
C HIS A 98 19.58 5.68 15.31
N ASN A 99 18.74 6.69 15.49
CA ASN A 99 17.41 6.52 16.10
C ASN A 99 16.34 6.10 15.08
N GLY A 100 16.74 5.78 13.85
CA GLY A 100 15.84 5.40 12.77
C GLY A 100 15.33 3.97 12.89
N SER A 101 14.24 3.70 12.19
CA SER A 101 13.82 2.34 11.86
C SER A 101 13.21 2.35 10.47
N SER A 102 13.29 1.22 9.78
CA SER A 102 12.67 1.04 8.46
C SER A 102 11.72 -0.14 8.49
N VAL A 103 10.54 0.01 7.88
CA VAL A 103 9.59 -1.08 7.67
C VAL A 103 9.76 -1.61 6.26
N VAL A 104 10.02 -2.92 6.12
CA VAL A 104 10.25 -3.58 4.83
C VAL A 104 9.36 -4.81 4.69
N ALA A 105 8.89 -5.07 3.46
CA ALA A 105 8.15 -6.27 3.12
C ALA A 105 9.11 -7.42 2.79
N ALA A 106 8.93 -8.58 3.43
CA ALA A 106 9.80 -9.74 3.22
C ALA A 106 9.15 -11.04 3.66
N LYS A 107 9.65 -12.18 3.15
CA LYS A 107 9.18 -13.52 3.55
C LYS A 107 9.69 -14.01 4.90
N ASN A 108 10.83 -13.49 5.36
CA ASN A 108 11.45 -13.85 6.64
C ASN A 108 12.46 -12.78 7.07
N ARG A 109 13.04 -12.91 8.27
CA ARG A 109 14.01 -11.94 8.83
C ARG A 109 15.27 -11.78 7.98
N SER A 110 15.79 -12.86 7.39
CA SER A 110 16.98 -12.80 6.52
C SER A 110 16.68 -12.05 5.22
N ALA A 111 15.51 -12.25 4.62
CA ALA A 111 15.05 -11.48 3.48
C ALA A 111 14.78 -10.01 3.85
N ALA A 112 14.25 -9.73 5.05
CA ALA A 112 14.05 -8.37 5.54
C ALA A 112 15.37 -7.61 5.68
N ARG A 113 16.42 -8.28 6.17
CA ARG A 113 17.78 -7.73 6.22
C ARG A 113 18.27 -7.27 4.85
N TYR A 114 18.10 -8.14 3.85
CA TYR A 114 18.53 -7.84 2.49
C TYR A 114 17.64 -6.78 1.82
N ALA A 115 16.32 -6.81 2.04
CA ALA A 115 15.42 -5.78 1.54
C ALA A 115 15.76 -4.39 2.11
N ALA A 116 16.09 -4.31 3.39
CA ALA A 116 16.55 -3.07 4.01
C ALA A 116 17.85 -2.56 3.38
N TYR A 117 18.78 -3.46 3.04
CA TYR A 117 20.01 -3.10 2.32
C TYR A 117 19.73 -2.55 0.92
N GLN A 118 18.84 -3.19 0.16
CA GLN A 118 18.47 -2.75 -1.19
C GLN A 118 17.78 -1.38 -1.23
N HIS A 119 17.14 -0.99 -0.14
CA HIS A 119 16.50 0.33 0.00
C HIS A 119 17.37 1.36 0.71
N ALA A 120 18.51 0.96 1.26
CA ALA A 120 19.43 1.87 1.90
C ALA A 120 20.25 2.58 0.82
N ASP A 121 20.24 3.91 0.86
CA ASP A 121 21.10 4.75 0.03
C ASP A 121 22.50 4.82 0.67
N VAL A 122 23.24 3.71 0.59
CA VAL A 122 24.56 3.55 1.20
C VAL A 122 25.50 2.75 0.30
N ASP A 123 26.77 3.17 0.25
CA ASP A 123 27.82 2.49 -0.53
C ASP A 123 28.49 1.33 0.23
N TRP A 124 27.94 0.92 1.38
CA TRP A 124 28.54 -0.13 2.20
C TRP A 124 28.32 -1.52 1.60
N PRO A 125 29.28 -2.44 1.73
CA PRO A 125 29.05 -3.85 1.49
C PRO A 125 27.92 -4.39 2.38
N PHE A 126 27.15 -5.36 1.88
CA PHE A 126 26.03 -5.95 2.61
C PHE A 126 26.40 -6.41 4.04
N MET A 127 27.59 -7.00 4.23
CA MET A 127 28.02 -7.48 5.53
C MET A 127 28.26 -6.35 6.54
N GLU A 128 28.79 -5.22 6.08
CA GLU A 128 28.99 -4.03 6.92
C GLU A 128 27.65 -3.39 7.27
N PHE A 129 26.74 -3.27 6.30
CA PHE A 129 25.37 -2.84 6.56
C PHE A 129 24.66 -3.75 7.56
N ALA A 130 24.76 -5.07 7.38
CA ALA A 130 24.14 -6.06 8.24
C ALA A 130 24.66 -6.00 9.68
N ALA A 131 25.96 -5.74 9.87
CA ALA A 131 26.56 -5.57 11.20
C ALA A 131 25.97 -4.37 11.97
N ASN A 132 25.52 -3.34 11.24
CA ASN A 132 24.89 -2.16 11.83
C ASN A 132 23.43 -2.38 12.25
N ILE A 133 22.79 -3.47 11.83
CA ILE A 133 21.43 -3.80 12.27
C ILE A 133 21.44 -4.27 13.73
N ARG A 134 20.60 -3.63 14.53
CA ARG A 134 20.39 -3.97 15.95
C ARG A 134 19.37 -5.10 16.10
N SER A 135 18.23 -4.98 15.43
CA SER A 135 17.16 -5.99 15.51
C SER A 135 16.29 -6.01 14.27
N ILE A 136 15.64 -7.17 14.04
CA ILE A 136 14.62 -7.37 13.01
C ILE A 136 13.42 -8.04 13.67
N THR A 137 12.31 -7.32 13.79
CA THR A 137 11.09 -7.78 14.43
C THR A 137 9.95 -7.85 13.43
N LEU A 138 9.05 -8.82 13.61
CA LEU A 138 7.83 -8.90 12.80
C LEU A 138 6.95 -7.70 13.14
N TYR A 139 6.57 -6.94 12.13
CA TYR A 139 5.68 -5.79 12.25
C TYR A 139 4.23 -6.17 11.95
N ALA A 140 4.03 -6.84 10.82
CA ALA A 140 2.75 -7.37 10.41
C ALA A 140 2.95 -8.77 9.79
N PRO A 141 2.12 -9.78 10.14
CA PRO A 141 2.19 -11.09 9.53
C PRO A 141 1.79 -11.02 8.05
N ALA A 142 2.17 -12.04 7.29
CA ALA A 142 1.66 -12.20 5.94
C ALA A 142 0.15 -12.50 5.98
N LEU A 143 -0.59 -12.01 5.00
CA LEU A 143 -1.98 -12.40 4.77
C LEU A 143 -2.01 -13.31 3.56
N THR A 144 -2.59 -14.50 3.77
CA THR A 144 -2.83 -15.46 2.69
C THR A 144 -4.34 -15.62 2.59
N PRO A 145 -4.94 -15.43 1.40
CA PRO A 145 -6.34 -15.77 1.15
C PRO A 145 -6.64 -17.19 1.63
N ALA A 146 -7.82 -17.40 2.21
CA ALA A 146 -8.27 -18.71 2.65
C ALA A 146 -8.53 -19.65 1.46
#